data_AF-A0A3S8X024-F1
#
_entry.id   AF-A0A3S8X024-F1
#
_cell.length_a   1.000
_cell.length_b   1.000
_cell.length_c   1.000
_cell.angle_alpha   90.00
_cell.angle_beta   90.00
_cell.angle_gamma   90.00
#
_symmetry.space_group_name_H-M   'P 1'
#
loop_
_entity.id
_entity.type
_entity.pdbx_description
1 polymer ?
#
loop_
_entity_poly.entity_id
_entity_poly.type
_entity_poly.pdbx_seq_one_letter_code
_entity_poly.pdbx_strand_id
1 'polypeptide(L)'
;MIGRLNSAQPYVMGMFRMVVGLLFACHGAVSLLGVLGGTDGNGGTEELGAWPSWYAAMIQLVGGTLVLFGLGTRAAAFISSGSMAYAYFKVHQPEALWPIENNGESAAMFCWAMLLLVFTGSGAFGLDRLLTRRTPAHGRRATEQTPVTA
;
A
#
# COMPACT_ATOMS: atom_id res chain seq x y z
N MET A 1 15.12 -23.96 11.47
CA MET A 1 15.06 -22.47 11.49
C MET A 1 14.28 -21.91 10.30
N ILE A 2 14.65 -22.28 9.06
CA ILE A 2 14.01 -21.83 7.80
C ILE A 2 12.49 -22.10 7.75
N GLY A 3 12.03 -23.27 8.21
CA GLY A 3 10.59 -23.59 8.22
C GLY A 3 9.72 -22.65 9.05
N ARG A 4 10.24 -22.10 10.15
CA ARG A 4 9.52 -21.12 10.98
C ARG A 4 9.42 -19.75 10.31
N LEU A 5 10.46 -19.35 9.56
CA LEU A 5 10.47 -18.09 8.80
C LEU A 5 9.41 -18.11 7.68
N ASN A 6 9.32 -19.22 6.94
CA ASN A 6 8.33 -19.37 5.87
C ASN A 6 6.88 -19.35 6.41
N SER A 7 6.65 -19.98 7.58
CA SER A 7 5.32 -19.96 8.21
C SER A 7 4.92 -18.55 8.70
N ALA A 8 5.89 -17.71 9.07
CA ALA A 8 5.65 -16.34 9.53
C ALA A 8 5.46 -15.32 8.38
N GLN A 9 5.85 -15.67 7.15
CA GLN A 9 5.79 -14.81 5.97
C GLN A 9 4.48 -14.02 5.80
N PRO A 10 3.27 -14.59 5.89
CA PRO A 10 2.03 -13.82 5.69
C PRO A 10 1.78 -12.75 6.76
N TYR A 11 2.31 -12.94 7.98
CA TYR A 11 2.21 -11.96 9.06
C TYR A 11 3.22 -10.82 8.85
N VAL A 12 4.47 -11.17 8.53
CA VAL A 12 5.53 -10.19 8.26
C VAL A 12 5.16 -9.33 7.04
N MET A 13 4.59 -9.93 5.98
CA MET A 13 4.10 -9.17 4.82
C MET A 13 2.96 -8.21 5.20
N GLY A 14 2.06 -8.62 6.11
CA GLY A 14 1.01 -7.74 6.61
C GLY A 14 1.55 -6.57 7.44
N MET A 15 2.56 -6.82 8.28
CA MET A 15 3.25 -5.76 9.04
C MET A 15 4.02 -4.81 8.14
N PHE A 16 4.75 -5.34 7.15
CA PHE A 16 5.43 -4.55 6.12
C PHE A 16 4.44 -3.62 5.40
N ARG A 17 3.30 -4.17 4.96
CA ARG A 17 2.21 -3.39 4.35
C ARG A 17 1.75 -2.25 5.26
N MET A 18 1.53 -2.52 6.56
CA MET A 18 1.11 -1.48 7.50
C MET A 18 2.15 -0.38 7.64
N VAL A 19 3.42 -0.73 7.84
CA VAL A 19 4.50 0.25 8.00
C VAL A 19 4.66 1.10 6.74
N VAL A 20 4.72 0.47 5.56
CA VAL A 20 4.85 1.18 4.29
C VAL A 20 3.65 2.10 4.04
N GLY A 21 2.42 1.60 4.27
CA GLY A 21 1.21 2.40 4.12
C GLY A 21 1.14 3.59 5.08
N LEU A 22 1.52 3.40 6.35
CA LEU A 22 1.58 4.45 7.36
C LEU A 22 2.59 5.55 6.96
N LEU A 23 3.82 5.16 6.63
CA LEU A 23 4.87 6.13 6.27
C LEU A 23 4.47 6.93 5.02
N PHE A 24 3.90 6.26 4.02
CA PHE A 24 3.39 6.92 2.82
C PHE A 24 2.24 7.89 3.15
N ALA A 25 1.31 7.49 4.02
CA ALA A 25 0.23 8.36 4.48
C ALA A 25 0.74 9.58 5.26
N CYS A 26 1.80 9.42 6.07
CA CYS A 26 2.43 10.53 6.80
C CYS A 26 2.99 11.59 5.84
N HIS A 27 3.63 11.22 4.73
CA HIS A 27 4.07 12.19 3.73
C HIS A 27 2.91 13.00 3.16
N GLY A 28 1.80 12.33 2.82
CA GLY A 28 0.59 13.02 2.39
C GLY A 28 -0.03 13.92 3.46
N ALA A 29 0.01 13.50 4.74
CA ALA A 29 -0.49 14.28 5.86
C ALA A 29 0.35 15.55 6.13
N VAL A 30 1.68 15.45 6.03
CA VAL A 30 2.58 16.61 6.09
C VAL A 30 2.20 17.62 5.01
N SER A 31 2.08 17.16 3.77
CA SER A 31 1.83 18.03 2.62
C SER A 31 0.42 18.61 2.56
N LEU A 32 -0.63 17.85 2.91
CA LEU A 32 -2.02 18.30 2.77
C LEU A 32 -2.63 18.90 4.05
N LEU A 33 -2.19 18.45 5.21
CA LEU A 33 -2.83 18.80 6.49
C LEU A 33 -1.94 19.68 7.37
N GLY A 34 -0.67 19.89 7.02
CA GLY A 34 0.25 20.71 7.81
C GLY A 34 0.60 20.07 9.16
N VAL A 35 0.30 18.79 9.34
CA VAL A 35 0.62 18.07 10.58
C VAL A 35 2.05 17.53 10.53
N LEU A 36 2.56 17.05 11.67
CA LEU A 36 3.92 16.48 11.77
C LEU A 36 5.04 17.45 11.33
N GLY A 37 4.80 18.76 11.47
CA GLY A 37 5.72 19.83 11.06
C GLY A 37 5.33 20.55 9.77
N GLY A 38 4.47 19.98 8.92
CA GLY A 38 4.11 20.61 7.64
C GLY A 38 5.29 20.72 6.66
N THR A 39 5.04 21.26 5.47
CA THR A 39 6.04 21.33 4.38
C THR A 39 7.22 22.25 4.68
N ASP A 40 7.04 23.20 5.61
CA ASP A 40 8.00 24.24 5.99
C ASP A 40 8.51 24.11 7.44
N GLY A 41 8.13 23.04 8.15
CA GLY A 41 8.45 22.86 9.57
C GLY A 41 7.57 23.67 10.54
N ASN A 42 6.65 24.50 10.04
CA ASN A 42 5.75 25.36 10.82
C ASN A 42 4.27 25.14 10.51
N GLY A 43 3.92 23.99 9.92
CA GLY A 43 2.55 23.61 9.61
C GLY A 43 2.04 24.09 8.25
N GLY A 44 2.94 24.50 7.35
CA GLY A 44 2.61 24.81 5.96
C GLY A 44 2.04 23.60 5.20
N THR A 45 1.22 23.89 4.20
CA THR A 45 0.62 22.91 3.29
C THR A 45 0.97 23.23 1.85
N GLU A 46 0.90 22.22 0.99
CA GLU A 46 0.91 22.41 -0.46
C GLU A 46 -0.26 23.27 -0.90
N GLU A 47 -0.03 24.13 -1.89
CA GLU A 47 -1.08 24.90 -2.52
C GLU A 47 -2.09 23.95 -3.21
N LEU A 48 -3.39 24.24 -3.03
CA LEU A 48 -4.47 23.41 -3.56
C LEU A 48 -4.37 23.28 -5.08
N GLY A 49 -4.21 22.04 -5.57
CA GLY A 49 -4.14 21.76 -7.01
C GLY A 49 -2.76 22.02 -7.65
N ALA A 50 -1.73 22.32 -6.84
CA ALA A 50 -0.37 22.47 -7.35
C ALA A 50 0.12 21.19 -8.03
N TRP A 51 0.60 21.32 -9.27
CA TRP A 51 1.18 20.20 -10.02
C TRP A 51 2.70 20.16 -9.84
N PRO A 52 3.30 19.00 -9.53
CA PRO A 52 2.68 17.71 -9.22
C PRO A 52 2.41 17.47 -7.72
N SER A 53 2.90 18.35 -6.84
CA SER A 53 3.06 18.10 -5.40
C SER A 53 1.73 17.80 -4.68
N TRP A 54 0.68 18.57 -4.96
CA TRP A 54 -0.61 18.42 -4.30
C TRP A 54 -1.28 17.07 -4.63
N TYR A 55 -1.24 16.67 -5.90
CA TYR A 55 -1.79 15.39 -6.34
C TYR A 55 -0.97 14.20 -5.80
N ALA A 56 0.36 14.33 -5.77
CA ALA A 56 1.23 13.33 -5.15
C ALA A 56 0.89 13.18 -3.66
N ALA A 57 0.69 14.28 -2.93
CA ALA A 57 0.32 14.28 -1.53
C ALA A 57 -1.06 13.64 -1.27
N MET A 58 -2.03 13.87 -2.15
CA MET A 58 -3.35 13.22 -2.10
C MET A 58 -3.25 11.70 -2.30
N ILE A 59 -2.48 11.25 -3.30
CA ILE A 59 -2.22 9.83 -3.53
C ILE A 59 -1.49 9.21 -2.33
N GLN A 60 -0.53 9.94 -1.74
CA GLN A 60 0.19 9.52 -0.55
C GLN A 60 -0.73 9.29 0.64
N LEU A 61 -1.58 10.27 0.96
CA LEU A 61 -2.50 10.19 2.09
C LEU A 61 -3.56 9.10 1.88
N VAL A 62 -4.28 9.14 0.75
CA VAL A 62 -5.39 8.22 0.47
C VAL A 62 -4.87 6.81 0.18
N GLY A 63 -3.90 6.69 -0.73
CA GLY A 63 -3.30 5.42 -1.11
C GLY A 63 -2.58 4.76 0.06
N GLY A 64 -1.80 5.53 0.82
CA GLY A 64 -1.13 5.06 2.04
C GLY A 64 -2.11 4.53 3.08
N THR A 65 -3.22 5.26 3.32
CA THR A 65 -4.27 4.84 4.26
C THR A 65 -4.98 3.56 3.81
N LEU A 66 -5.34 3.47 2.52
CA LEU A 66 -5.95 2.25 1.96
C LEU A 66 -5.00 1.06 2.08
N VAL A 67 -3.73 1.25 1.75
CA VAL A 67 -2.68 0.23 1.89
C VAL A 67 -2.49 -0.14 3.37
N LEU A 68 -2.45 0.81 4.29
CA LEU A 68 -2.29 0.61 5.75
C LEU A 68 -3.40 -0.26 6.34
N PHE A 69 -4.65 -0.06 5.91
CA PHE A 69 -5.78 -0.87 6.37
C PHE A 69 -6.02 -2.12 5.52
N GLY A 70 -5.31 -2.26 4.40
CA GLY A 70 -5.46 -3.40 3.50
C GLY A 70 -6.78 -3.36 2.72
N LEU A 71 -7.31 -2.16 2.44
CA LEU A 71 -8.55 -1.94 1.69
C LEU A 71 -8.20 -1.73 0.21
N GLY A 72 -8.57 -2.69 -0.66
CA GLY A 72 -8.23 -2.59 -2.08
C GLY A 72 -6.72 -2.54 -2.35
N THR A 73 -5.92 -3.19 -1.49
CA THR A 73 -4.44 -3.07 -1.44
C THR A 73 -3.78 -3.06 -2.81
N ARG A 74 -4.17 -3.97 -3.71
CA ARG A 74 -3.54 -4.10 -5.02
C ARG A 74 -3.75 -2.86 -5.89
N ALA A 75 -4.97 -2.33 -5.93
CA ALA A 75 -5.29 -1.14 -6.72
C ALA A 75 -4.64 0.12 -6.13
N ALA A 76 -4.76 0.29 -4.80
CA ALA A 76 -4.15 1.42 -4.09
C ALA A 76 -2.62 1.42 -4.24
N ALA A 77 -1.99 0.26 -4.11
CA ALA A 77 -0.54 0.11 -4.27
C ALA A 77 -0.08 0.32 -5.72
N PHE A 78 -0.86 -0.12 -6.72
CA PHE A 78 -0.52 0.13 -8.12
C PHE A 78 -0.51 1.62 -8.45
N ILE A 79 -1.54 2.36 -8.04
CA ILE A 79 -1.61 3.82 -8.22
C ILE A 79 -0.48 4.52 -7.46
N SER A 80 -0.25 4.13 -6.20
CA SER A 80 0.82 4.68 -5.37
C SER A 80 2.21 4.44 -5.97
N SER A 81 2.46 3.22 -6.46
CA SER A 81 3.69 2.85 -7.16
C SER A 81 3.90 3.70 -8.42
N GLY A 82 2.86 3.85 -9.26
CA GLY A 82 2.90 4.70 -10.45
C GLY A 82 3.21 6.17 -10.12
N SER A 83 2.63 6.71 -9.05
CA SER A 83 2.90 8.10 -8.62
C SER A 83 4.37 8.31 -8.23
N MET A 84 4.98 7.31 -7.58
CA MET A 84 6.38 7.37 -7.17
C MET A 84 7.35 7.12 -8.33
N ALA A 85 6.97 6.27 -9.29
CA ALA A 85 7.69 6.16 -10.55
C ALA A 85 7.70 7.50 -11.30
N TYR A 86 6.55 8.18 -11.39
CA TYR A 86 6.47 9.53 -11.96
C TYR A 86 7.38 10.50 -11.20
N ALA A 87 7.30 10.52 -9.86
CA ALA A 87 8.15 11.37 -9.03
C ALA A 87 9.65 11.13 -9.32
N TYR A 88 10.08 9.87 -9.38
CA TYR A 88 11.47 9.55 -9.69
C TYR A 88 11.87 10.07 -11.07
N PHE A 89 11.18 9.66 -12.15
CA PHE A 89 11.62 9.97 -13.51
C PHE A 89 11.38 11.42 -13.94
N LYS A 90 10.40 12.12 -13.35
CA LYS A 90 10.06 13.50 -13.74
C LYS A 90 10.50 14.58 -12.77
N VAL A 91 10.70 14.26 -11.50
CA VAL A 91 11.13 15.23 -10.49
C VAL A 91 12.59 15.02 -10.12
N HIS A 92 13.00 13.78 -9.79
CA HIS A 92 14.35 13.53 -9.25
C HIS A 92 15.41 13.25 -10.33
N GLN A 93 15.11 12.39 -11.31
CA GLN A 93 16.07 11.97 -12.33
C GLN A 93 16.63 13.10 -13.22
N PRO A 94 15.93 14.24 -13.43
CA PRO A 94 16.53 15.41 -14.06
C PRO A 94 17.70 16.04 -13.28
N GLU A 95 17.74 15.92 -11.95
CA GLU A 95 18.78 16.51 -11.10
C GLU A 95 20.08 15.67 -11.12
N ALA A 96 19.96 14.33 -11.11
CA ALA A 96 21.06 13.39 -11.31
C ALA A 96 20.54 11.99 -11.67
N LEU A 97 21.39 11.12 -12.20
CA LEU A 97 20.98 9.76 -12.58
C LEU A 97 20.73 8.87 -11.36
N TRP A 98 21.59 8.93 -10.35
CA TRP A 98 21.53 8.03 -9.20
C TRP A 98 20.64 8.60 -8.08
N PRO A 99 19.79 7.78 -7.43
CA PRO A 99 18.91 8.23 -6.35
C PRO A 99 19.65 8.96 -5.20
N ILE A 100 20.85 8.48 -4.87
CA ILE A 100 21.71 9.02 -3.81
C ILE A 100 22.21 10.45 -4.12
N GLU A 101 22.19 10.84 -5.39
CA GLU A 101 22.66 12.16 -5.86
C GLU A 101 21.50 13.15 -6.06
N ASN A 102 20.25 12.68 -6.18
CA ASN A 102 19.08 13.49 -6.53
C ASN A 102 17.96 13.50 -5.48
N ASN A 103 18.22 12.98 -4.28
CA ASN A 103 17.23 12.81 -3.20
C ASN A 103 16.01 11.92 -3.57
N GLY A 104 16.11 11.12 -4.64
CA GLY A 104 15.04 10.27 -5.17
C GLY A 104 14.97 8.88 -4.55
N GLU A 105 15.80 8.58 -3.55
CA GLU A 105 15.83 7.27 -2.87
C GLU A 105 14.46 6.90 -2.29
N SER A 106 13.77 7.85 -1.65
CA SER A 106 12.44 7.61 -1.08
C SER A 106 11.41 7.28 -2.17
N ALA A 107 11.41 8.02 -3.28
CA ALA A 107 10.55 7.77 -4.43
C ALA A 107 10.79 6.36 -5.00
N ALA A 108 12.05 5.99 -5.23
CA ALA A 108 12.40 4.65 -5.72
C ALA A 108 11.95 3.55 -4.73
N MET A 109 12.21 3.73 -3.43
CA MET A 109 11.86 2.77 -2.40
C MET A 109 10.34 2.57 -2.27
N PHE A 110 9.57 3.65 -2.19
CA PHE A 110 8.11 3.56 -2.15
C PHE A 110 7.53 2.99 -3.45
N CYS A 111 8.10 3.34 -4.61
CA CYS A 111 7.69 2.77 -5.90
C CYS A 111 7.76 1.23 -5.88
N TRP A 112 8.91 0.67 -5.49
CA TRP A 112 9.13 -0.77 -5.47
C TRP A 112 8.43 -1.47 -4.31
N ALA A 113 8.36 -0.85 -3.13
CA ALA A 113 7.62 -1.39 -1.98
C ALA A 113 6.12 -1.52 -2.30
N MET A 114 5.52 -0.49 -2.91
CA MET A 114 4.13 -0.54 -3.35
C MET A 114 3.93 -1.53 -4.50
N LEU A 115 4.85 -1.58 -5.47
CA LEU A 115 4.78 -2.56 -6.56
C LEU A 115 4.79 -4.01 -6.02
N LEU A 116 5.63 -4.30 -5.02
CA LEU A 116 5.63 -5.61 -4.36
C LEU A 116 4.24 -5.94 -3.77
N LEU A 117 3.58 -4.96 -3.13
CA LEU A 117 2.25 -5.13 -2.56
C LEU A 117 1.14 -5.36 -3.60
N VAL A 118 1.34 -4.95 -4.86
CA VAL A 118 0.44 -5.33 -5.98
C VAL A 118 0.42 -6.86 -6.15
N PHE A 119 1.58 -7.51 -6.04
CA PHE A 119 1.70 -8.95 -6.24
C PHE A 119 1.39 -9.76 -4.97
N THR A 120 1.84 -9.28 -3.80
CA THR A 120 1.64 -10.00 -2.53
C THR A 120 0.26 -9.78 -1.92
N GLY A 121 -0.43 -8.68 -2.28
CA GLY A 121 -1.74 -8.34 -1.73
C GLY A 121 -1.70 -7.95 -0.25
N SER A 122 -2.83 -8.13 0.45
CA SER A 122 -3.06 -7.58 1.80
C SER A 122 -2.45 -8.39 2.96
N GLY A 123 -1.97 -9.60 2.72
CA GLY A 123 -1.36 -10.47 3.73
C GLY A 123 -2.35 -11.01 4.78
N ALA A 124 -1.84 -11.43 5.94
CA ALA A 124 -2.65 -11.98 7.03
C ALA A 124 -3.64 -10.97 7.64
N PHE A 125 -3.29 -9.69 7.63
CA PHE A 125 -4.01 -8.62 8.33
C PHE A 125 -4.87 -7.72 7.41
N GLY A 126 -5.19 -8.14 6.20
CA GLY A 126 -6.02 -7.36 5.27
C GLY A 126 -7.50 -7.34 5.64
N LEU A 127 -8.11 -6.15 5.75
CA LEU A 127 -9.55 -6.01 5.97
C LEU A 127 -10.40 -6.45 4.76
N ASP A 128 -9.82 -6.42 3.55
CA ASP A 128 -10.42 -6.98 2.33
C ASP A 128 -10.85 -8.45 2.49
N ARG A 129 -10.15 -9.24 3.33
CA ARG A 129 -10.55 -10.62 3.64
C ARG A 129 -11.85 -10.73 4.43
N LEU A 130 -12.21 -9.73 5.23
CA LEU A 130 -13.49 -9.71 5.97
C LEU A 130 -14.68 -9.53 5.02
N LEU A 131 -14.47 -8.87 3.88
CA LEU A 131 -15.49 -8.67 2.85
C LEU A 131 -15.71 -9.94 2.01
N THR A 132 -14.65 -10.71 1.71
CA THR A 132 -14.75 -11.94 0.91
C THR A 132 -15.28 -13.15 1.70
N ARG A 133 -15.15 -13.19 3.04
CA ARG A 133 -15.62 -14.30 3.88
C ARG A 133 -17.15 -14.42 4.00
N ARG A 134 -17.92 -13.50 3.41
CA ARG A 134 -19.39 -13.41 3.55
C ARG A 134 -20.20 -14.20 2.51
N THR A 135 -19.61 -15.09 1.72
CA THR A 135 -20.41 -16.07 0.95
C THR A 135 -20.42 -17.40 1.69
N PRO A 136 -21.45 -17.72 2.49
CA PRO A 136 -21.63 -19.09 2.95
C PRO A 136 -21.92 -19.93 1.71
N ALA A 137 -21.06 -20.91 1.45
CA ALA A 137 -21.38 -22.00 0.55
C ALA A 137 -22.52 -22.82 1.20
N HIS A 138 -23.76 -22.36 0.99
CA HIS A 138 -24.94 -23.15 1.30
C HIS A 138 -25.13 -24.16 0.16
N GLY A 139 -25.00 -25.44 0.48
CA GLY A 139 -25.46 -26.52 -0.40
C GLY A 139 -24.39 -27.48 -0.92
N ARG A 140 -23.75 -28.26 -0.04
CA ARG A 140 -23.22 -29.58 -0.42
C ARG A 140 -23.37 -30.58 0.73
N ARG A 141 -24.63 -30.84 1.10
CA ARG A 141 -25.05 -31.97 1.95
C ARG A 141 -26.45 -32.40 1.52
N ALA A 142 -26.56 -33.08 0.38
CA ALA A 142 -27.76 -33.85 0.02
C ALA A 142 -27.51 -34.68 -1.24
N THR A 143 -26.65 -35.70 -1.18
CA THR A 143 -26.72 -36.89 -2.07
C THR A 143 -25.68 -37.92 -1.63
N GLU A 144 -25.84 -38.42 -0.41
CA GLU A 144 -25.23 -39.69 -0.01
C GLU A 144 -26.26 -40.40 0.89
N GLN A 145 -27.40 -40.73 0.29
CA GLN A 145 -28.34 -41.71 0.81
C GLN A 145 -28.37 -42.85 -0.19
N THR A 146 -27.42 -43.76 -0.05
CA THR A 146 -27.47 -45.08 -0.68
C THR A 146 -28.48 -45.92 0.11
N PRO A 147 -29.57 -46.44 -0.49
CA PRO A 147 -30.33 -47.48 0.16
C PRO A 147 -29.54 -48.78 0.02
N VAL A 148 -29.10 -49.33 1.15
CA VAL A 148 -28.70 -50.72 1.25
C VAL A 148 -29.99 -51.54 1.38
N THR A 149 -30.28 -52.38 0.41
CA THR A 149 -31.25 -53.48 0.59
C THR A 149 -30.64 -54.78 0.08
N ALA A 150 -30.77 -55.78 0.95
CA ALA A 150 -30.40 -57.18 0.77
C ALA A 150 -31.31 -57.92 -0.21
#